data_AF-A0A7C9M6B7-F1
#
_entry.id   AF-A0A7C9M6B7-F1
#
_cell.length_a   1.000
_cell.length_b   1.000
_cell.length_c   1.000
_cell.angle_alpha   90.00
_cell.angle_beta   90.00
_cell.angle_gamma   90.00
#
_symmetry.space_group_name_H-M   'P 1'
#
loop_
_entity.id
_entity.type
_entity.pdbx_description
1 polymer ?
#
loop_
_entity_poly.entity_id
_entity_poly.type
_entity_poly.pdbx_seq_one_letter_code
_entity_poly.pdbx_strand_id
1 'polypeptide(L)'
;MSALPPEAHTYLRRATRLLLPRAQRAAHAELHAHLHGLMHDALVRGLPAGDAWPVALRAAGPVWPLALRLAAVHTLPPLRAALLVGAALGGAAYAVQAGGASAPAAQLTPERP
;
A
#
# COMPACT_ATOMS: atom_id res chain seq x y z
N MET A 1 16.47 -18.75 -16.56
CA MET A 1 16.26 -17.97 -15.32
C MET A 1 17.27 -18.47 -14.30
N SER A 2 18.25 -17.65 -13.92
CA SER A 2 19.23 -18.04 -12.90
C SER A 2 18.50 -18.28 -11.57
N ALA A 3 18.75 -19.42 -10.93
CA ALA A 3 18.11 -19.74 -9.66
C ALA A 3 18.51 -18.70 -8.60
N LEU A 4 17.52 -18.11 -7.93
CA LEU A 4 17.74 -17.23 -6.79
C LEU A 4 18.38 -18.02 -5.64
N PRO A 5 19.40 -17.48 -4.96
CA PRO A 5 19.88 -18.11 -3.74
C PRO A 5 18.80 -18.09 -2.66
N PRO A 6 18.80 -19.07 -1.73
CA PRO A 6 17.79 -19.18 -0.67
C PRO A 6 17.60 -17.92 0.17
N GLU A 7 18.69 -17.18 0.41
CA GLU A 7 18.68 -15.94 1.19
C GLU A 7 17.91 -14.82 0.48
N ALA A 8 18.13 -14.64 -0.83
CA ALA A 8 17.41 -13.65 -1.63
C ALA A 8 15.92 -14.02 -1.74
N HIS A 9 15.59 -15.30 -1.87
CA HIS A 9 14.20 -15.75 -1.86
C HIS A 9 13.52 -15.44 -0.51
N THR A 10 14.22 -15.68 0.60
CA THR A 10 13.72 -15.37 1.95
C THR A 10 13.55 -13.88 2.17
N TYR A 11 14.49 -13.07 1.68
CA TYR A 11 14.41 -11.61 1.70
C TYR A 11 13.15 -11.12 0.96
N LEU A 12 12.95 -11.55 -0.29
CA LEU A 12 11.79 -11.17 -1.11
C LEU A 12 10.46 -11.54 -0.45
N ARG A 13 10.36 -12.76 0.09
CA ARG A 13 9.15 -13.21 0.80
C ARG A 13 8.85 -12.36 2.01
N ARG A 14 9.86 -12.01 2.81
CA ARG A 14 9.66 -11.19 4.02
C ARG A 14 9.34 -9.73 3.65
N ALA A 15 10.03 -9.16 2.68
CA ALA A 15 9.84 -7.77 2.23
C ALA A 15 8.42 -7.52 1.68
N THR A 16 7.81 -8.52 1.06
CA THR A 16 6.48 -8.40 0.42
C THR A 16 5.33 -8.94 1.26
N ARG A 17 5.59 -9.49 2.46
CA ARG A 17 4.60 -10.21 3.27
C ARG A 17 3.40 -9.35 3.71
N LEU A 18 3.58 -8.04 3.86
CA LEU A 18 2.52 -7.14 4.32
C LEU A 18 1.58 -6.65 3.20
N LEU A 19 1.80 -7.09 1.96
CA LEU A 19 1.05 -6.62 0.81
C LEU A 19 -0.14 -7.52 0.49
N LEU A 20 -1.19 -6.92 -0.06
CA LEU A 20 -2.32 -7.66 -0.64
C LEU A 20 -1.84 -8.50 -1.84
N PRO A 21 -2.47 -9.66 -2.16
CA PRO A 21 -1.93 -10.62 -3.13
C PRO A 21 -1.62 -10.07 -4.53
N ARG A 22 -2.35 -9.04 -4.98
CA ARG A 22 -2.09 -8.38 -6.27
C ARG A 22 -0.84 -7.48 -6.20
N ALA A 23 -0.75 -6.63 -5.18
CA ALA A 23 0.40 -5.77 -4.95
C ALA A 23 1.65 -6.59 -4.60
N GLN A 24 1.49 -7.68 -3.85
CA GLN A 24 2.56 -8.60 -3.50
C GLN A 24 3.26 -9.15 -4.74
N ARG A 25 2.53 -9.62 -5.75
CA ARG A 25 3.11 -10.17 -6.98
C ARG A 25 3.90 -9.13 -7.77
N ALA A 26 3.34 -7.93 -7.93
CA ALA A 26 4.00 -6.83 -8.62
C ALA A 26 5.27 -6.40 -7.89
N ALA A 27 5.16 -6.11 -6.58
CA ALA A 27 6.30 -5.74 -5.76
C ALA A 27 7.36 -6.85 -5.68
N HIS A 28 6.96 -8.12 -5.70
CA HIS A 28 7.90 -9.24 -5.73
C HIS A 28 8.71 -9.26 -7.03
N ALA A 29 8.06 -9.09 -8.18
CA ALA A 29 8.74 -9.05 -9.48
C ALA A 29 9.69 -7.85 -9.59
N GLU A 30 9.26 -6.66 -9.17
CA GLU A 30 10.09 -5.46 -9.19
C GLU A 30 11.30 -5.59 -8.25
N LEU A 31 11.06 -6.06 -7.02
CA LEU A 31 12.13 -6.22 -6.04
C LEU A 31 13.10 -7.33 -6.46
N HIS A 32 12.62 -8.39 -7.12
CA HIS A 32 13.45 -9.42 -7.70
C HIS A 32 14.36 -8.87 -8.80
N ALA A 33 13.82 -8.08 -9.73
CA ALA A 33 14.60 -7.42 -10.78
C ALA A 33 15.64 -6.45 -10.19
N HIS A 34 15.25 -5.66 -9.18
CA HIS A 34 16.15 -4.73 -8.50
C HIS A 34 17.33 -5.45 -7.83
N LEU A 35 17.06 -6.54 -7.09
CA LEU A 35 18.12 -7.34 -6.45
C LEU A 35 19.07 -7.98 -7.48
N HIS A 36 18.54 -8.43 -8.62
CA HIS A 36 19.40 -8.90 -9.72
C HIS A 36 20.28 -7.80 -10.28
N GLY A 37 19.75 -6.58 -10.44
CA GLY A 37 20.53 -5.42 -10.85
C GLY A 37 21.69 -5.16 -9.89
N LEU A 38 21.41 -5.08 -8.59
CA LEU A 38 22.44 -4.88 -7.56
C LEU A 38 23.50 -5.99 -7.53
N MET A 39 23.08 -7.24 -7.71
CA MET A 39 23.99 -8.38 -7.80
C MET A 39 24.85 -8.31 -9.07
N HIS A 40 24.26 -7.94 -10.21
CA HIS A 40 25.01 -7.75 -11.45
C HIS A 40 26.01 -6.59 -11.34
N ASP A 41 25.62 -5.48 -10.73
CA ASP A 41 26.51 -4.35 -10.45
C ASP A 41 27.69 -4.77 -9.57
N ALA A 42 27.48 -5.70 -8.63
CA ALA A 42 28.57 -6.26 -7.83
C ALA A 42 29.54 -7.07 -8.70
N LEU A 43 29.02 -7.93 -9.59
CA LEU A 43 29.85 -8.69 -10.54
C LEU A 43 30.64 -7.79 -11.49
N VAL A 44 30.00 -6.76 -12.05
CA VAL A 44 30.65 -5.80 -12.97
C VAL A 44 31.76 -5.02 -12.27
N ARG A 45 31.64 -4.79 -10.96
CA ARG A 45 32.71 -4.20 -10.12
C ARG A 45 33.84 -5.18 -9.78
N GLY A 46 33.81 -6.40 -10.31
CA GLY A 46 34.83 -7.42 -10.12
C GLY A 46 34.68 -8.22 -8.82
N LEU A 47 33.56 -8.12 -8.12
CA LEU A 47 33.31 -8.97 -6.95
C LEU A 47 33.08 -10.43 -7.40
N PRO A 48 33.58 -11.41 -6.64
CA PRO A 48 33.38 -12.81 -6.95
C PRO A 48 31.89 -13.17 -6.83
N ALA A 49 31.46 -14.14 -7.62
CA ALA A 49 30.05 -14.53 -7.70
C ALA A 49 29.45 -15.00 -6.35
N GLY A 50 30.28 -15.55 -5.47
CA GLY A 50 29.87 -15.93 -4.11
C GLY A 50 29.49 -14.73 -3.22
N ASP A 51 30.11 -13.57 -3.44
CA ASP A 51 29.90 -12.37 -2.62
C ASP A 51 28.89 -11.39 -3.23
N ALA A 52 28.60 -11.52 -4.52
CA ALA A 52 27.72 -10.62 -5.25
C ALA A 52 26.30 -10.53 -4.63
N TRP A 53 25.73 -11.68 -4.25
CA TRP A 53 24.41 -11.72 -3.61
C TRP A 53 24.39 -11.16 -2.19
N PRO A 54 25.31 -11.55 -1.28
CA PRO A 54 25.43 -10.92 0.03
C PRO A 54 25.59 -9.39 -0.04
N VAL A 55 26.39 -8.89 -0.99
CA VAL A 55 26.56 -7.45 -1.23
C VAL A 55 25.26 -6.81 -1.71
N ALA A 56 24.57 -7.43 -2.67
CA ALA A 56 23.29 -6.94 -3.18
C ALA A 56 22.22 -6.87 -2.08
N LEU A 57 22.14 -7.88 -1.21
CA LEU A 57 21.19 -7.90 -0.09
C LEU A 57 21.52 -6.83 0.95
N ARG A 58 22.80 -6.59 1.25
CA ARG A 58 23.22 -5.48 2.12
C ARG A 58 22.89 -4.12 1.50
N ALA A 59 23.09 -3.96 0.20
CA ALA A 59 22.79 -2.73 -0.52
C ALA A 59 21.28 -2.44 -0.60
N ALA A 60 20.45 -3.48 -0.73
CA ALA A 60 18.99 -3.37 -0.67
C ALA A 60 18.49 -2.93 0.72
N GLY A 61 19.32 -3.15 1.75
CA GLY A 61 19.07 -2.67 3.10
C GLY A 61 18.23 -3.63 3.95
N PRO A 62 17.79 -3.17 5.13
CA PRO A 62 17.04 -4.00 6.06
C PRO A 62 15.62 -4.28 5.56
N VAL A 63 15.21 -5.54 5.66
CA VAL A 63 13.90 -6.03 5.20
C VAL A 63 12.73 -5.28 5.82
N TRP A 64 12.80 -5.00 7.13
CA TRP A 64 11.63 -4.50 7.87
C TRP A 64 11.26 -3.06 7.45
N PRO A 65 12.19 -2.10 7.43
CA PRO A 65 11.90 -0.76 6.93
C PRO A 65 11.37 -0.76 5.49
N LEU A 66 11.91 -1.64 4.63
CA LEU A 66 11.42 -1.80 3.27
C LEU A 66 9.97 -2.31 3.23
N ALA A 67 9.66 -3.37 3.97
CA ALA A 67 8.32 -3.95 4.02
C ALA A 67 7.27 -2.97 4.54
N LEU A 68 7.61 -2.19 5.57
CA LEU A 68 6.72 -1.16 6.12
C LEU A 68 6.48 -0.03 5.10
N ARG A 69 7.52 0.43 4.40
CA ARG A 69 7.38 1.44 3.35
C ARG A 69 6.52 0.94 2.19
N LEU A 70 6.74 -0.30 1.73
CA LEU A 70 5.91 -0.92 0.70
C LEU A 70 4.45 -1.03 1.17
N ALA A 71 4.22 -1.49 2.40
CA ALA A 71 2.88 -1.56 2.96
C ALA A 71 2.20 -0.19 3.02
N ALA A 72 2.92 0.85 3.46
CA ALA A 72 2.38 2.20 3.52
C ALA A 72 1.98 2.72 2.13
N VAL A 73 2.84 2.57 1.12
CA VAL A 73 2.56 3.02 -0.26
C VAL A 73 1.34 2.31 -0.85
N HIS A 74 1.15 1.03 -0.57
CA HIS A 74 0.03 0.26 -1.11
C HIS A 74 -1.27 0.35 -0.30
N THR A 75 -1.21 0.72 0.99
CA THR A 75 -2.40 0.78 1.87
C THR A 75 -2.92 2.20 2.11
N LEU A 76 -2.08 3.23 2.04
CA LEU A 76 -2.51 4.62 2.26
C LEU A 76 -3.54 5.12 1.23
N PRO A 77 -3.38 4.89 -0.10
CA PRO A 77 -4.36 5.33 -1.07
C PRO A 77 -5.77 4.73 -0.88
N PRO A 78 -5.95 3.39 -0.73
CA PRO A 78 -7.28 2.84 -0.53
C PRO A 78 -7.88 3.25 0.83
N LEU A 79 -7.07 3.39 1.88
CA LEU A 79 -7.56 3.86 3.17
C LEU A 79 -8.10 5.28 3.08
N ARG A 80 -7.36 6.19 2.42
CA ARG A 80 -7.80 7.56 2.17
C ARG A 80 -9.10 7.60 1.37
N ALA A 81 -9.19 6.82 0.30
CA ALA A 81 -10.39 6.74 -0.51
C ALA A 81 -11.61 6.25 0.31
N ALA A 82 -11.43 5.21 1.12
CA ALA A 82 -12.48 4.68 1.99
C ALA A 82 -12.96 5.70 3.02
N LEU A 83 -12.03 6.45 3.63
CA LEU A 83 -12.36 7.51 4.58
C LEU A 83 -13.16 8.63 3.93
N LEU A 84 -12.78 9.06 2.72
CA LEU A 84 -13.50 10.11 1.98
C LEU A 84 -14.91 9.65 1.59
N VAL A 85 -15.06 8.41 1.12
CA VAL A 85 -16.38 7.85 0.79
C VAL A 85 -17.24 7.72 2.04
N GLY A 86 -16.68 7.22 3.14
CA GLY A 86 -17.38 7.14 4.43
C GLY A 86 -17.82 8.49 4.95
N ALA A 87 -16.95 9.51 4.86
CA ALA A 87 -17.27 10.87 5.26
C ALA A 87 -18.38 11.48 4.38
N ALA A 88 -18.34 11.27 3.06
CA ALA A 88 -19.37 11.75 2.15
C ALA A 88 -20.73 11.09 2.42
N LEU A 89 -20.76 9.78 2.64
CA LEU A 89 -21.98 9.04 2.96
C LEU A 89 -22.54 9.43 4.34
N GLY A 90 -21.68 9.56 5.35
CA GLY A 90 -22.07 10.00 6.68
C GLY A 90 -22.59 11.43 6.69
N GLY A 91 -21.93 12.34 5.95
CA GLY A 91 -22.39 13.72 5.77
C GLY A 91 -23.75 13.80 5.07
N ALA A 92 -23.97 13.00 4.02
CA ALA A 92 -25.25 12.93 3.33
C ALA A 92 -26.38 12.40 4.25
N ALA A 93 -26.13 11.33 5.00
CA ALA A 93 -27.10 10.78 5.95
C ALA A 93 -27.47 11.81 7.04
N TYR A 94 -26.47 12.53 7.58
CA TYR A 94 -26.69 13.58 8.56
C TYR A 94 -27.54 14.73 7.99
N ALA A 95 -27.28 15.16 6.75
CA ALA A 95 -28.03 16.23 6.10
C ALA A 95 -29.51 15.85 5.88
N VAL A 96 -29.79 14.60 5.49
CA VAL A 96 -31.17 14.10 5.35
C VAL A 96 -31.89 14.12 6.70
N GLN A 97 -31.23 13.69 7.78
CA GLN A 97 -31.84 13.66 9.11
C GLN A 97 -32.05 15.07 9.70
N ALA A 98 -31.10 15.98 9.48
CA ALA A 98 -31.20 17.38 9.90
C ALA A 98 -32.28 18.14 9.10
N GLY A 99 -32.41 17.86 7.79
CA GLY A 99 -33.44 18.43 6.94
C GLY A 99 -34.85 17.94 7.29
N GLY A 100 -35.01 16.67 7.69
CA GLY A 100 -36.28 16.12 8.17
C GLY A 100 -36.75 16.67 9.52
N ALA A 101 -35.82 17.06 10.40
CA ALA A 101 -36.14 17.74 11.66
C ALA A 101 -36.48 19.24 11.48
N SER A 102 -36.18 19.80 10.31
CA SER A 102 -36.37 21.22 9.99
C SER A 102 -37.64 21.44 9.13
N ALA A 103 -38.73 20.74 9.43
CA ALA A 103 -40.05 21.13 8.97
C ALA A 103 -40.71 22.01 10.06
N PRO A 104 -40.60 23.34 10.01
CA PRO A 104 -41.44 24.19 10.84
C PRO A 104 -42.89 23.96 10.45
N ALA A 105 -43.70 23.63 11.45
CA ALA A 105 -45.15 23.63 11.36
C ALA A 105 -45.64 25.04 10.97
N ALA A 106 -45.67 25.32 9.67
CA ALA A 106 -46.23 26.54 9.13
C ALA A 106 -47.76 26.42 9.12
N GLN A 107 -48.33 26.85 10.24
CA GLN A 107 -49.58 27.62 10.36
C GLN A 107 -50.87 26.97 9.82
N LEU A 108 -51.55 26.24 10.72
CA LEU A 108 -53.01 26.27 10.79
C LEU A 108 -53.42 27.68 11.26
N THR A 109 -54.04 28.48 10.40
CA THR A 109 -54.84 29.62 10.82
C THR A 109 -56.14 29.61 10.03
N PRO A 110 -57.27 29.19 10.64
CA PRO A 110 -58.57 29.28 10.01
C PRO A 110 -59.13 30.68 10.27
N GLU A 111 -59.26 31.50 9.24
CA GLU A 111 -60.08 32.71 9.30
C GLU A 111 -61.05 32.65 8.12
N ARG A 112 -62.33 32.59 8.48
CA ARG A 112 -63.50 32.40 7.63
C ARG A 112 -64.38 33.63 7.86
N PRO A 113 -64.78 34.38 6.83
CA PRO A 113 -65.97 35.23 6.91
C PRO A 113 -67.25 34.43 6.67
#